data_AF-A0A9P8ABJ3-F1
#
_entry.id   AF-A0A9P8ABJ3-F1
#
_cell.length_a   1.000
_cell.length_b   1.000
_cell.length_c   1.000
_cell.angle_alpha   90.00
_cell.angle_beta   90.00
_cell.angle_gamma   90.00
#
_symmetry.space_group_name_H-M   'P 1'
#
loop_
_entity.id
_entity.type
_entity.pdbx_description
1 polymer ?
#
loop_
_entity_poly.entity_id
_entity_poly.type
_entity_poly.pdbx_seq_one_letter_code
_entity_poly.pdbx_strand_id
1 'polypeptide(L)'
;MFRLVHKRLAVNRELESLKQEFNQCSLPIEFVHRTVVACVDEIMQRGLNHPFILKNPYPPSVVAALVTLMLDPERRDLFSLKCTRIDTVAGVMLAVLKNLREAIVPLEIQDELTSGKSVWLRNMLI
;
A
#
# COMPACT_ATOMS: atom_id res chain seq x y z
N MET A 1 24.66 11.56 -25.81
CA MET A 1 23.66 12.09 -24.86
C MET A 1 22.23 11.61 -25.15
N PHE A 2 21.75 11.64 -26.40
CA PHE A 2 20.37 11.28 -26.78
C PHE A 2 19.92 9.84 -26.44
N ARG A 3 20.83 8.85 -26.49
CA ARG A 3 20.50 7.43 -26.20
C ARG A 3 20.11 7.18 -24.74
N LEU A 4 20.70 7.92 -23.79
CA LEU A 4 20.36 7.85 -22.37
C LEU A 4 19.02 8.53 -22.07
N VAL A 5 18.72 9.63 -22.77
CA VAL A 5 17.45 10.33 -22.67
C VAL A 5 16.30 9.45 -23.17
N HIS A 6 16.47 8.79 -24.32
CA HIS A 6 15.47 7.83 -24.83
C HIS A 6 15.25 6.63 -23.90
N LYS A 7 16.31 6.07 -23.30
CA LYS A 7 16.16 4.99 -22.30
C LYS A 7 15.42 5.46 -21.05
N ARG A 8 15.72 6.65 -20.51
CA ARG A 8 14.98 7.22 -19.38
C ARG A 8 13.51 7.48 -19.70
N LEU A 9 13.21 7.96 -20.90
CA LEU A 9 11.83 8.20 -21.34
C LEU A 9 11.04 6.90 -21.51
N ALA A 10 11.68 5.82 -21.98
CA ALA A 10 11.06 4.50 -22.09
C ALA A 10 10.75 3.91 -20.69
N VAL A 11 11.73 3.93 -19.79
CA VAL A 11 11.54 3.48 -18.40
C VAL A 11 10.46 4.28 -17.69
N ASN A 12 10.39 5.60 -17.90
CA ASN A 12 9.33 6.43 -17.33
C ASN A 12 7.93 6.08 -17.89
N ARG A 13 7.82 5.74 -19.18
CA ARG A 13 6.54 5.31 -19.77
C ARG A 13 6.10 3.96 -19.24
N GLU A 14 7.02 3.00 -19.10
CA GLU A 14 6.75 1.70 -18.48
C GLU A 14 6.32 1.86 -17.01
N LEU A 15 6.98 2.74 -16.25
CA LEU A 15 6.60 3.08 -14.88
C LEU A 15 5.19 3.69 -14.78
N GLU A 16 4.83 4.58 -15.70
CA GLU A 16 3.49 5.20 -15.71
C GLU A 16 2.40 4.20 -16.14
N SER A 17 2.70 3.26 -17.05
CA SER A 17 1.81 2.15 -17.39
C SER A 17 1.56 1.25 -16.18
N LEU A 18 2.62 0.82 -15.49
CA LEU A 18 2.53 0.00 -14.27
C LEU A 18 1.71 0.68 -13.18
N LYS A 19 1.83 2.00 -13.04
CA LYS A 19 1.02 2.80 -12.11
C LYS A 19 -0.46 2.82 -12.50
N GLN A 20 -0.79 2.93 -13.79
CA GLN A 20 -2.18 2.88 -14.25
C GLN A 20 -2.80 1.49 -14.08
N GLU A 21 -2.07 0.45 -14.47
CA GLU A 21 -2.50 -0.95 -14.32
C GLU A 21 -2.72 -1.31 -12.84
N PHE A 22 -1.77 -0.96 -11.98
CA PHE A 22 -1.88 -1.27 -10.55
C PHE A 22 -3.09 -0.61 -9.87
N ASN A 23 -3.47 0.62 -10.27
CA ASN A 23 -4.64 1.30 -9.71
C ASN A 23 -5.97 0.66 -10.13
N GLN A 24 -5.97 -0.28 -11.08
CA GLN A 24 -7.15 -1.01 -11.56
C GLN A 24 -7.15 -2.47 -11.10
N CYS A 25 -6.08 -2.95 -10.46
CA CYS A 25 -5.96 -4.33 -10.04
C CYS A 25 -6.64 -4.55 -8.69
N SER A 26 -7.45 -5.60 -8.63
CA SER A 26 -7.98 -6.12 -7.38
C SER A 26 -7.04 -7.18 -6.81
N LEU A 27 -6.55 -6.97 -5.60
CA LEU A 27 -5.60 -7.87 -4.93
C LEU A 27 -6.31 -8.91 -4.06
N PRO A 28 -5.83 -10.17 -4.04
CA PRO A 28 -6.35 -11.20 -3.13
C PRO A 28 -6.16 -10.84 -1.66
N ILE A 29 -7.13 -11.17 -0.82
CA ILE A 29 -7.11 -10.80 0.61
C ILE A 29 -5.92 -11.40 1.36
N GLU A 30 -5.50 -12.62 1.02
CA GLU A 30 -4.34 -13.28 1.64
C GLU A 30 -3.04 -12.55 1.31
N PHE A 31 -2.93 -12.04 0.08
CA PHE A 31 -1.78 -11.24 -0.35
C PHE A 31 -1.73 -9.91 0.38
N VAL A 32 -2.87 -9.21 0.44
CA VAL A 32 -2.99 -7.92 1.14
C VAL A 32 -2.66 -8.11 2.62
N HIS A 33 -3.28 -9.10 3.29
CA HIS A 33 -3.03 -9.38 4.70
C HIS A 33 -1.55 -9.62 5.00
N ARG A 34 -0.89 -10.53 4.25
CA ARG A 34 0.54 -10.82 4.46
C ARG A 34 1.42 -9.58 4.25
N THR A 35 1.12 -8.77 3.25
CA THR A 35 1.89 -7.56 2.94
C THR A 35 1.69 -6.49 4.00
N VAL A 36 0.47 -6.30 4.47
CA VAL A 36 0.15 -5.34 5.53
C VAL A 36 0.86 -5.70 6.82
N VAL A 37 0.80 -6.96 7.25
CA VAL A 37 1.53 -7.43 8.46
C VAL A 37 3.02 -7.13 8.34
N ALA A 38 3.65 -7.48 7.22
CA ALA A 38 5.07 -7.21 7.01
C ALA A 38 5.42 -5.72 7.01
N CYS A 39 4.55 -4.86 6.45
CA CYS A 39 4.73 -3.42 6.50
C CYS A 39 4.55 -2.85 7.92
N VAL A 40 3.57 -3.35 8.68
CA VAL A 40 3.33 -2.94 10.07
C VAL A 40 4.53 -3.29 10.94
N ASP A 41 5.07 -4.50 10.81
CA ASP A 41 6.27 -4.92 11.55
C ASP A 41 7.45 -3.97 11.29
N GLU A 42 7.68 -3.60 10.03
CA GLU A 42 8.73 -2.64 9.66
C GLU A 42 8.46 -1.23 10.20
N ILE A 43 7.22 -0.75 10.15
CA ILE A 43 6.85 0.56 10.71
C ILE A 43 7.02 0.56 12.23
N MET A 44 6.67 -0.52 12.92
CA MET A 44 6.88 -0.67 14.35
C MET A 44 8.38 -0.69 14.70
N GLN A 45 9.21 -1.36 13.90
CA GLN A 45 10.65 -1.49 14.18
C GLN A 45 11.44 -0.19 13.98
N ARG A 46 11.14 0.60 12.94
CA ARG A 46 11.96 1.77 12.57
C ARG A 46 11.18 3.03 12.18
N GLY A 47 9.85 2.96 12.08
CA GLY A 47 9.01 4.05 11.58
C GLY A 47 8.30 4.89 12.65
N LEU A 48 8.22 4.43 13.90
CA LEU A 48 7.45 5.11 14.96
C LEU A 48 7.95 6.53 15.28
N ASN A 49 9.26 6.75 15.18
CA ASN A 49 9.87 8.06 15.40
C ASN A 49 10.01 8.88 14.10
N HIS A 50 9.57 8.35 12.95
CA HIS A 50 9.66 9.05 11.68
C HIS A 50 8.55 10.13 11.59
N PRO A 51 8.91 11.42 11.46
CA PRO A 51 7.91 12.48 11.40
C PRO A 51 6.93 12.25 10.25
N PHE A 52 5.64 12.42 10.54
CA PHE A 52 4.55 12.35 9.56
C PHE A 52 4.52 11.06 8.74
N ILE A 53 4.94 9.93 9.33
CA ILE A 53 4.75 8.60 8.72
C ILE A 53 3.30 8.43 8.27
N LEU A 54 3.09 7.76 7.13
CA LEU A 54 1.80 7.62 6.43
C LEU A 54 1.27 8.90 5.74
N LYS A 55 1.85 10.07 6.00
CA LYS A 55 1.49 11.33 5.32
C LYS A 55 2.56 11.81 4.34
N ASN A 56 3.81 11.42 4.55
CA ASN A 56 4.91 11.79 3.67
C ASN A 56 4.70 11.24 2.23
N PRO A 57 5.15 11.99 1.21
CA PRO A 57 5.08 11.53 -0.16
C PRO A 57 6.01 10.34 -0.39
N TYR A 58 5.53 9.38 -1.17
CA TYR A 58 6.30 8.23 -1.64
C TYR A 58 6.20 8.14 -3.18
N PRO A 59 7.21 7.59 -3.87
CA PRO A 59 7.16 7.48 -5.33
C PRO A 59 6.14 6.39 -5.73
N PRO A 60 5.02 6.73 -6.38
CA PRO A 60 3.95 5.76 -6.67
C PRO A 60 4.40 4.63 -7.60
N SER A 61 5.30 4.96 -8.53
CA SER A 61 5.87 4.02 -9.48
C SER A 61 6.80 2.99 -8.84
N VAL A 62 7.56 3.40 -7.82
CA VAL A 62 8.36 2.47 -7.01
C VAL A 62 7.43 1.55 -6.23
N VAL A 63 6.37 2.08 -5.61
CA VAL A 63 5.38 1.27 -4.91
C VAL A 63 4.73 0.25 -5.84
N ALA A 64 4.29 0.67 -7.04
CA ALA A 64 3.72 -0.24 -8.03
C ALA A 64 4.71 -1.35 -8.42
N ALA A 65 5.95 -1.00 -8.74
CA ALA A 65 6.99 -1.99 -9.07
C ALA A 65 7.26 -2.97 -7.92
N LEU A 66 7.29 -2.48 -6.67
CA LEU A 66 7.46 -3.33 -5.49
C LEU A 66 6.30 -4.32 -5.33
N VAL A 67 5.07 -3.85 -5.43
CA VAL A 67 3.90 -4.73 -5.30
C VAL A 67 3.87 -5.77 -6.44
N THR A 68 4.21 -5.39 -7.67
CA THR A 68 4.34 -6.33 -8.79
C THR A 68 5.39 -7.40 -8.52
N LEU A 69 6.57 -7.03 -8.00
CA LEU A 69 7.60 -8.01 -7.63
C LEU A 69 7.17 -8.92 -6.47
N MET A 70 6.40 -8.41 -5.51
CA MET A 70 5.88 -9.20 -4.39
C MET A 70 4.81 -10.20 -4.81
N LEU A 71 4.08 -9.92 -5.89
CA LEU A 71 3.07 -10.80 -6.50
C LEU A 71 3.70 -11.90 -7.35
N ASP A 72 4.87 -11.66 -7.93
CA ASP A 72 5.60 -12.62 -8.74
C ASP A 72 6.30 -13.68 -7.84
N PRO A 73 5.85 -14.94 -7.83
CA PRO A 73 6.42 -15.97 -6.98
C PRO A 73 7.88 -16.32 -7.34
N GLU A 74 8.31 -16.07 -8.58
CA GLU A 74 9.68 -16.36 -9.03
C GLU A 74 10.68 -15.27 -8.64
N ARG A 75 10.19 -14.07 -8.30
CA ARG A 75 11.03 -12.88 -8.05
C ARG A 75 10.83 -12.28 -6.66
N ARG A 76 9.99 -12.90 -5.83
CA ARG A 76 9.65 -12.40 -4.49
C ARG A 76 10.87 -12.31 -3.56
N ASP A 77 11.86 -13.19 -3.76
CA ASP A 77 13.13 -13.22 -3.03
C ASP A 77 14.04 -12.01 -3.32
N LEU A 78 13.87 -11.37 -4.48
CA LEU A 78 14.62 -10.17 -4.88
C LEU A 78 14.18 -8.91 -4.13
N PHE A 79 13.18 -9.01 -3.27
CA PHE A 79 12.59 -7.88 -2.57
C PHE A 79 12.70 -8.00 -1.05
N SER A 80 13.05 -6.89 -0.40
CA SER A 80 13.00 -6.77 1.06
C SER A 80 12.50 -5.41 1.51
N LEU A 81 11.45 -5.39 2.33
CA LEU A 81 10.94 -4.17 2.98
C LEU A 81 11.99 -3.54 3.91
N LYS A 82 12.90 -4.34 4.48
CA LYS A 82 13.99 -3.87 5.36
C LYS A 82 14.93 -2.89 4.68
N CYS A 83 15.19 -3.11 3.39
CA CYS A 83 16.07 -2.27 2.58
C CYS A 83 15.35 -1.07 1.94
N THR A 84 14.06 -0.92 2.21
CA THR A 84 13.21 0.10 1.58
C THR A 84 13.06 1.33 2.49
N ARG A 85 12.99 2.53 1.90
CA ARG A 85 12.68 3.76 2.68
C ARG A 85 11.36 3.59 3.44
N ILE A 86 11.29 4.09 4.67
CA ILE A 86 10.11 3.84 5.52
C ILE A 86 8.84 4.50 4.96
N ASP A 87 8.95 5.67 4.34
CA ASP A 87 7.83 6.31 3.62
C ASP A 87 7.30 5.42 2.48
N THR A 88 8.20 4.68 1.80
CA THR A 88 7.84 3.75 0.73
C THR A 88 7.19 2.49 1.28
N VAL A 89 7.62 1.98 2.44
CA VAL A 89 6.92 0.89 3.15
C VAL A 89 5.50 1.29 3.54
N ALA A 90 5.34 2.49 4.12
CA ALA A 90 4.04 3.09 4.37
C ALA A 90 3.21 3.21 3.07
N GLY A 91 3.83 3.65 1.98
CA GLY A 91 3.18 3.74 0.67
C GLY A 91 2.73 2.38 0.12
N VAL A 92 3.55 1.33 0.26
CA VAL A 92 3.19 -0.05 -0.11
C VAL A 92 1.99 -0.51 0.70
N MET A 93 2.00 -0.31 2.02
CA MET A 93 0.88 -0.67 2.89
C MET A 93 -0.42 0.01 2.45
N LEU A 94 -0.41 1.32 2.24
CA LEU A 94 -1.59 2.07 1.80
C LEU A 94 -2.05 1.63 0.41
N ALA A 95 -1.11 1.36 -0.50
CA ALA A 95 -1.39 0.92 -1.85
C ALA A 95 -2.06 -0.45 -1.90
N VAL A 96 -1.61 -1.44 -1.12
CA VAL A 96 -2.24 -2.77 -1.11
C VAL A 96 -3.62 -2.74 -0.43
N LEU A 97 -3.80 -1.93 0.61
CA LEU A 97 -5.10 -1.74 1.27
C LEU A 97 -6.12 -1.09 0.33
N LYS A 98 -5.68 -0.07 -0.44
CA LYS A 98 -6.54 0.61 -1.43
C LYS A 98 -7.01 -0.33 -2.55
N ASN A 99 -6.19 -1.30 -2.92
CA ASN A 99 -6.49 -2.25 -4.00
C ASN A 99 -7.05 -3.58 -3.47
N LEU A 100 -7.45 -3.65 -2.20
CA LEU A 100 -8.14 -4.83 -1.67
C LEU A 100 -9.48 -5.00 -2.40
N ARG A 101 -9.75 -6.24 -2.84
CA ARG A 101 -10.97 -6.60 -3.59
C ARG A 101 -12.27 -6.24 -2.88
N GLU A 102 -12.28 -6.41 -1.57
CA GLU A 102 -13.44 -6.24 -0.72
C GLU A 102 -13.13 -5.15 0.30
N ALA A 103 -14.13 -4.38 0.71
CA ALA A 103 -13.92 -3.39 1.76
C ALA A 103 -13.49 -4.10 3.05
N ILE A 104 -12.44 -3.61 3.71
CA ILE A 104 -11.98 -4.14 5.00
C ILE A 104 -13.08 -4.06 6.05
N VAL A 105 -13.86 -2.98 6.00
CA VAL A 105 -15.04 -2.78 6.83
C VAL A 105 -16.24 -3.19 5.97
N PRO A 106 -17.00 -4.23 6.35
CA PRO A 106 -18.24 -4.60 5.67
C PRO A 106 -19.22 -3.42 5.59
N LEU A 107 -20.02 -3.35 4.52
CA LEU A 107 -20.95 -2.23 4.28
C LEU A 107 -21.96 -2.07 5.42
N GLU A 108 -22.38 -3.18 6.02
CA GLU A 108 -23.30 -3.21 7.16
C GLU A 108 -22.71 -2.44 8.35
N ILE A 109 -21.41 -2.59 8.60
CA ILE A 109 -20.69 -1.87 9.65
C ILE A 109 -20.46 -0.41 9.24
N GLN A 110 -20.22 -0.13 7.95
CA GLN A 110 -20.09 1.25 7.47
C GLN A 110 -21.39 2.05 7.68
N ASP A 111 -22.54 1.43 7.43
CA ASP A 111 -23.86 2.03 7.67
C ASP A 111 -24.10 2.26 9.17
N GLU A 112 -23.67 1.34 10.04
CA GLU A 112 -23.72 1.55 11.49
C GLU A 112 -22.85 2.72 11.94
N LEU A 113 -21.62 2.83 11.41
CA LEU A 113 -20.67 3.90 11.73
C LEU A 113 -21.16 5.27 11.25
N THR A 114 -21.90 5.33 10.14
CA THR A 114 -22.36 6.59 9.52
C THR A 114 -23.77 7.01 9.94
N SER A 115 -24.63 6.07 10.35
CA SER A 115 -26.04 6.35 10.69
C SER A 115 -26.25 7.04 12.04
N GLY A 116 -25.19 7.36 12.80
CA GLY A 116 -25.31 8.01 14.12
C GLY A 116 -26.05 7.17 15.17
N LYS A 117 -26.42 5.92 14.84
CA LYS A 117 -27.00 4.93 15.74
C LYS A 117 -25.90 4.25 16.56
N SER A 118 -25.02 5.03 17.16
CA SER A 118 -24.07 4.54 18.16
C SER A 118 -24.83 4.17 19.44
N VAL A 119 -25.61 3.10 19.38
CA VAL A 119 -26.26 2.46 20.54
C VAL A 119 -25.20 2.05 21.56
N TRP A 120 -23.97 1.75 21.09
CA TRP A 120 -22.81 1.45 21.93
C TRP A 120 -22.20 2.65 22.66
N LEU A 121 -22.33 3.89 22.16
CA LEU A 121 -21.82 5.08 22.87
C LEU A 121 -22.75 5.57 23.99
N ARG A 122 -24.04 5.19 23.99
CA ARG A 122 -24.96 5.56 25.08
C ARG A 122 -24.85 4.63 26.30
N ASN A 123 -24.42 3.38 26.11
CA ASN A 123 -24.32 2.40 27.20
C ASN A 123 -22.97 2.39 27.92
N MET A 124 -22.01 3.25 27.51
CA MET A 124 -20.69 3.38 28.16
C MET A 124 -20.53 4.69 28.95
N LEU A 125 -21.58 5.52 29.01
CA LEU A 125 -21.64 6.80 29.74
C LEU A 125 -22.75 6.83 30.82
N ILE A 126 -23.21 5.66 31.28
CA ILE A 126 -24.00 5.52 32.52
C ILE A 126 -23.19 4.70 33.51
#